data_AF-A0A0P8A4Y3-F1
#
_entry.id   AF-A0A0P8A4Y3-F1
#
_cell.length_a   1.000
_cell.length_b   1.000
_cell.length_c   1.000
_cell.angle_alpha   90.00
_cell.angle_beta   90.00
_cell.angle_gamma   90.00
#
_symmetry.space_group_name_H-M   'P 1'
#
loop_
_entity.id
_entity.type
_entity.pdbx_description
1 polymer ?
#
loop_
_entity_poly.entity_id
_entity_poly.type
_entity_poly.pdbx_seq_one_letter_code
_entity_poly.pdbx_strand_id
1 'polypeptide(L)'
;MDSKNAGQNPEKSDAAHKKSGEMPPPQDRDDSVMALDLPPATLGPEMQGYFDKCNEKLGFVPNVLRAYAHDDTKLALFAGFYNDLMLAPSGLSKLEREMIAVVVSGRNHCYYCVTAHGAAVRQYSGDSILGELMAVNYRAAKLSQRHRAMLDFADKLTREPWAIDEPDRESLRAAGFSERDIWDIGAVAGFFNMSNRMASAVDMRPNPEYHGQFR
;
A
#
# COMPACT_ATOMS: atom_id res chain seq x y z
N MET A 1 28.75 -77.27 19.77
CA MET A 1 28.05 -77.02 18.50
C MET A 1 26.56 -77.06 18.80
N ASP A 2 25.82 -76.10 18.26
CA ASP A 2 24.36 -75.93 18.33
C ASP A 2 23.74 -75.55 19.69
N SER A 3 23.32 -74.29 19.86
CA SER A 3 22.01 -73.81 19.39
C SER A 3 21.56 -72.56 20.19
N LYS A 4 21.12 -71.54 19.43
CA LYS A 4 20.09 -70.54 19.77
C LYS A 4 20.47 -69.43 20.76
N ASN A 5 20.67 -68.22 20.24
CA ASN A 5 19.79 -67.13 20.63
C ASN A 5 19.48 -66.18 19.47
N ALA A 6 18.22 -65.77 19.44
CA ALA A 6 17.49 -65.25 18.30
C ALA A 6 17.91 -63.83 17.88
N GLY A 7 17.75 -63.56 16.58
CA GLY A 7 18.06 -62.28 15.95
C GLY A 7 17.32 -61.11 16.60
N GLN A 8 18.10 -60.07 16.94
CA GLN A 8 17.60 -58.73 17.11
C GLN A 8 17.35 -58.14 15.73
N ASN A 9 16.08 -58.00 15.38
CA ASN A 9 15.64 -57.16 14.28
C ASN A 9 15.55 -55.72 14.83
N PRO A 10 16.39 -54.76 14.45
CA PRO A 10 16.11 -53.37 14.76
C PRO A 10 15.03 -52.94 13.77
N GLU A 11 13.76 -53.06 14.18
CA GLU A 11 12.70 -52.29 13.54
C GLU A 11 13.13 -50.84 13.54
N LYS A 12 13.42 -50.35 12.34
CA LYS A 12 13.56 -48.93 12.04
C LYS A 12 12.26 -48.27 12.51
N SER A 13 12.34 -47.67 13.68
CA SER A 13 11.42 -46.62 14.11
C SER A 13 11.65 -45.42 13.19
N ASP A 14 11.14 -45.49 11.96
CA ASP A 14 10.77 -44.33 11.16
C ASP A 14 9.60 -43.67 11.89
N ALA A 15 9.93 -42.97 12.98
CA ALA A 15 9.04 -42.01 13.61
C ALA A 15 8.89 -40.86 12.61
N ALA A 16 7.98 -41.06 11.67
CA ALA A 16 7.42 -40.01 10.85
C ALA A 16 7.07 -38.86 11.79
N HIS A 17 7.88 -37.81 11.77
CA HIS A 17 7.55 -36.54 12.39
C HIS A 17 6.25 -36.10 11.71
N LYS A 18 5.11 -36.40 12.35
CA LYS A 18 3.84 -35.74 12.03
C LYS A 18 4.16 -34.26 12.11
N LYS A 19 4.16 -33.58 10.94
CA LYS A 19 4.32 -32.13 10.89
C LYS A 19 3.26 -31.54 11.82
N SER A 20 3.69 -31.07 12.97
CA SER A 20 2.81 -30.45 13.95
C SER A 20 2.52 -29.05 13.45
N GLY A 21 1.31 -28.87 12.90
CA GLY A 21 0.82 -27.60 12.38
C GLY A 21 0.20 -27.73 11.00
N GLU A 22 -0.99 -27.15 10.84
CA GLU A 22 -1.60 -26.93 9.52
C GLU A 22 -0.95 -25.69 8.89
N MET A 23 -0.63 -25.77 7.60
CA MET A 23 -0.18 -24.61 6.83
C MET A 23 -1.40 -23.88 6.27
N PRO A 24 -1.49 -22.54 6.38
CA PRO A 24 -2.54 -21.80 5.70
C PRO A 24 -2.41 -21.98 4.17
N PRO A 25 -3.52 -21.86 3.43
CA PRO A 25 -3.45 -21.88 1.97
C PRO A 25 -2.61 -20.70 1.46
N PRO A 26 -2.00 -20.82 0.26
CA PRO A 26 -1.40 -19.68 -0.42
C PRO A 26 -2.40 -18.54 -0.62
N GLN A 27 -1.95 -17.31 -0.42
CA GLN A 27 -2.79 -16.10 -0.45
C GLN A 27 -2.92 -15.48 -1.85
N ASP A 28 -2.26 -16.07 -2.85
CA ASP A 28 -2.15 -15.62 -4.24
C ASP A 28 -3.17 -16.28 -5.19
N ARG A 29 -4.16 -16.99 -4.64
CA ARG A 29 -5.09 -17.84 -5.41
C ARG A 29 -6.39 -17.16 -5.83
N ASP A 30 -6.58 -15.90 -5.47
CA ASP A 30 -7.79 -15.14 -5.78
C ASP A 30 -7.46 -13.99 -6.73
N ASP A 31 -7.94 -14.10 -7.97
CA ASP A 31 -7.80 -13.07 -9.01
C ASP A 31 -8.85 -11.95 -8.87
N SER A 32 -9.68 -11.98 -7.81
CA SER A 32 -10.67 -10.95 -7.55
C SER A 32 -10.03 -9.58 -7.37
N VAL A 33 -10.65 -8.56 -7.96
CA VAL A 33 -10.23 -7.15 -7.81
C VAL A 33 -10.81 -6.56 -6.52
N MET A 34 -12.02 -6.96 -6.17
CA MET A 34 -12.80 -6.53 -5.02
C MET A 34 -13.91 -7.56 -4.74
N ALA A 35 -14.49 -7.53 -3.55
CA ALA A 35 -15.58 -8.43 -3.15
C ALA A 35 -16.95 -8.08 -3.78
N LEU A 36 -17.10 -6.89 -4.37
CA LEU A 36 -18.35 -6.49 -5.02
C LEU A 36 -18.42 -7.00 -6.46
N ASP A 37 -19.56 -7.60 -6.81
CA ASP A 37 -19.86 -8.04 -8.17
C ASP A 37 -20.42 -6.87 -9.01
N LEU A 38 -19.53 -5.96 -9.39
CA LEU A 38 -19.84 -4.85 -10.29
C LEU A 38 -19.18 -5.11 -11.65
N PRO A 39 -19.96 -5.40 -12.71
CA PRO A 39 -19.39 -5.62 -14.03
C PRO A 39 -18.75 -4.32 -14.55
N PRO A 40 -17.62 -4.41 -15.28
CA PRO A 40 -17.03 -3.23 -15.90
C PRO A 40 -17.98 -2.64 -16.95
N ALA A 41 -18.03 -1.31 -17.02
CA ALA A 41 -18.69 -0.61 -18.09
C ALA A 41 -17.82 -0.60 -19.36
N THR A 42 -18.41 -0.23 -20.49
CA THR A 42 -17.62 0.14 -21.67
C THR A 42 -16.88 1.44 -21.38
N LEU A 43 -15.54 1.39 -21.42
CA LEU A 43 -14.71 2.56 -21.19
C LEU A 43 -14.73 3.52 -22.38
N GLY A 44 -14.68 4.82 -22.09
CA GLY A 44 -14.45 5.83 -23.10
C GLY A 44 -13.03 5.75 -23.67
N PRO A 45 -12.76 6.35 -24.85
CA PRO A 45 -11.44 6.32 -25.48
C PRO A 45 -10.30 6.84 -24.58
N GLU A 46 -10.61 7.81 -23.71
CA GLU A 46 -9.66 8.38 -22.76
C GLU A 46 -9.20 7.34 -21.73
N MET A 47 -10.14 6.72 -21.02
CA MET A 47 -9.82 5.73 -19.97
C MET A 47 -9.28 4.44 -20.55
N GLN A 48 -9.74 4.02 -21.73
CA GLN A 48 -9.12 2.90 -22.44
C GLN A 48 -7.65 3.19 -22.75
N GLY A 49 -7.34 4.38 -23.31
CA GLY A 49 -5.96 4.78 -23.56
C GLY A 49 -5.13 4.93 -22.28
N TYR A 50 -5.76 5.24 -21.14
CA TYR A 50 -5.08 5.24 -19.83
C TYR A 50 -4.74 3.82 -19.38
N PHE A 51 -5.64 2.84 -19.55
CA PHE A 51 -5.37 1.43 -19.24
C PHE A 51 -4.25 0.87 -20.11
N ASP A 52 -4.25 1.20 -21.40
CA ASP A 52 -3.20 0.78 -22.33
C ASP A 52 -1.82 1.32 -21.89
N LYS A 53 -1.75 2.59 -21.46
CA LYS A 53 -0.52 3.18 -20.90
C LYS A 53 -0.10 2.54 -19.58
N CYS A 54 -1.04 2.14 -18.72
CA CYS A 54 -0.72 1.40 -17.49
C CYS A 54 -0.09 0.05 -17.84
N ASN A 55 -0.68 -0.71 -18.76
CA ASN A 55 -0.11 -1.97 -19.22
C ASN A 55 1.29 -1.80 -19.83
N GLU A 56 1.48 -0.79 -20.69
CA GLU A 56 2.79 -0.54 -21.33
C GLU A 56 3.89 -0.18 -20.31
N LYS A 57 3.56 0.63 -19.29
CA LYS A 57 4.55 1.15 -18.34
C LYS A 57 4.77 0.29 -17.11
N LEU A 58 3.72 -0.38 -16.64
CA LEU A 58 3.72 -1.15 -15.39
C LEU A 58 3.66 -2.66 -15.63
N GLY A 59 3.28 -3.10 -16.84
CA GLY A 59 3.01 -4.50 -17.15
C GLY A 59 1.62 -4.99 -16.74
N PHE A 60 0.82 -4.14 -16.08
CA PHE A 60 -0.53 -4.44 -15.63
C PHE A 60 -1.35 -3.16 -15.43
N VAL A 61 -2.68 -3.29 -15.33
CA VAL A 61 -3.58 -2.21 -14.88
C VAL A 61 -3.76 -2.31 -13.37
N PRO A 62 -3.42 -1.26 -12.59
CA PRO A 62 -3.69 -1.24 -11.16
C PRO A 62 -5.15 -1.57 -10.82
N ASN A 63 -5.36 -2.48 -9.88
CA ASN A 63 -6.67 -3.01 -9.54
C ASN A 63 -7.63 -1.93 -9.04
N VAL A 64 -7.15 -0.82 -8.45
CA VAL A 64 -8.01 0.34 -8.14
C VAL A 64 -8.68 0.90 -9.38
N LEU A 65 -7.99 1.01 -10.51
CA LEU A 65 -8.58 1.48 -11.76
C LEU A 65 -9.63 0.49 -12.28
N ARG A 66 -9.34 -0.81 -12.18
CA ARG A 66 -10.29 -1.87 -12.54
C ARG A 66 -11.52 -1.85 -11.62
N ALA A 67 -11.37 -1.55 -10.34
CA ALA A 67 -12.47 -1.44 -9.39
C ALA A 67 -13.40 -0.27 -9.74
N TYR A 68 -12.86 0.86 -10.20
CA TYR A 68 -13.65 2.01 -10.67
C TYR A 68 -14.23 1.83 -12.09
N ALA A 69 -13.75 0.86 -12.88
CA ALA A 69 -14.14 0.68 -14.28
C ALA A 69 -15.61 0.28 -14.51
N HIS A 70 -16.38 0.02 -13.46
CA HIS A 70 -17.84 -0.13 -13.56
C HIS A 70 -18.56 1.20 -13.88
N ASP A 71 -17.88 2.34 -13.73
CA ASP A 71 -18.39 3.67 -14.08
C ASP A 71 -17.25 4.56 -14.61
N ASP A 72 -17.24 4.80 -15.92
CA ASP A 72 -16.20 5.56 -16.64
C ASP A 72 -16.03 6.98 -16.09
N THR A 73 -17.12 7.63 -15.68
CA THR A 73 -17.05 8.99 -15.10
C THR A 73 -16.37 8.97 -13.74
N LYS A 74 -16.71 8.00 -12.87
CA LYS A 74 -16.04 7.88 -11.56
C LYS A 74 -14.57 7.53 -11.73
N LEU A 75 -14.25 6.64 -12.67
CA LEU A 75 -12.88 6.28 -13.00
C LEU A 75 -12.07 7.50 -13.46
N ALA A 76 -12.60 8.31 -14.38
CA ALA A 76 -11.94 9.52 -14.87
C ALA A 76 -11.69 10.54 -13.74
N LEU A 77 -12.68 10.76 -12.87
CA LEU A 77 -12.56 11.68 -11.73
C LEU A 77 -11.51 11.19 -10.71
N PHE A 78 -11.51 9.89 -10.39
CA PHE A 78 -10.51 9.29 -9.50
C PHE A 78 -9.10 9.41 -10.10
N ALA A 79 -8.91 9.00 -11.35
CA ALA A 79 -7.61 9.05 -12.02
C ALA A 79 -7.10 10.49 -12.17
N GLY A 80 -7.98 11.43 -12.52
CA GLY A 80 -7.66 12.85 -12.61
C GLY A 80 -7.16 13.41 -11.28
N PHE A 81 -7.91 13.18 -10.19
CA PHE A 81 -7.50 13.67 -8.87
C PHE A 81 -6.21 13.01 -8.38
N TYR A 82 -6.04 11.70 -8.58
CA TYR A 82 -4.81 10.99 -8.27
C TYR A 82 -3.61 11.57 -9.01
N ASN A 83 -3.73 11.78 -10.33
CA ASN A 83 -2.64 12.27 -11.17
C ASN A 83 -2.21 13.69 -10.77
N ASP A 84 -3.15 14.58 -10.48
CA ASP A 84 -2.84 15.93 -10.02
C ASP A 84 -2.06 15.86 -8.69
N LEU A 85 -2.64 15.17 -7.71
CA LEU A 85 -2.10 15.14 -6.36
C LEU A 85 -0.74 14.44 -6.28
N MET A 86 -0.57 13.31 -6.97
CA MET A 86 0.62 12.46 -6.83
C MET A 86 1.70 12.73 -7.87
N LEU A 87 1.37 13.32 -9.02
CA LEU A 87 2.32 13.44 -10.14
C LEU A 87 2.56 14.89 -10.62
N ALA A 88 1.63 15.82 -10.39
CA ALA A 88 1.78 17.20 -10.82
C ALA A 88 2.84 17.97 -9.99
N PRO A 89 3.28 19.16 -10.45
CA PRO A 89 4.22 20.00 -9.71
C PRO A 89 3.72 20.35 -8.31
N SER A 90 4.61 20.17 -7.33
CA SER A 90 4.39 20.47 -5.91
C SER A 90 5.75 20.74 -5.27
N GLY A 91 5.79 21.45 -4.13
CA GLY A 91 7.00 21.52 -3.29
C GLY A 91 7.28 20.22 -2.53
N LEU A 92 6.37 19.24 -2.59
CA LEU A 92 6.60 17.87 -2.17
C LEU A 92 7.12 17.03 -3.34
N SER A 93 8.20 16.31 -3.10
CA SER A 93 8.68 15.25 -3.99
C SER A 93 7.64 14.13 -4.12
N LYS A 94 7.78 13.30 -5.17
CA LYS A 94 6.94 12.11 -5.33
C LYS A 94 7.13 11.13 -4.16
N LEU A 95 8.37 10.97 -3.69
CA LEU A 95 8.67 10.14 -2.53
C LEU A 95 7.97 10.65 -1.26
N GLU A 96 8.01 11.97 -0.98
CA GLU A 96 7.33 12.53 0.20
C GLU A 96 5.82 12.28 0.17
N ARG A 97 5.19 12.44 -1.01
CA ARG A 97 3.76 12.13 -1.19
C ARG A 97 3.44 10.66 -0.96
N GLU A 98 4.28 9.75 -1.46
CA GLU A 98 4.14 8.31 -1.22
C GLU A 98 4.41 7.92 0.24
N MET A 99 5.33 8.59 0.92
CA MET A 99 5.55 8.38 2.36
C MET A 99 4.31 8.77 3.18
N ILE A 100 3.66 9.90 2.86
CA ILE A 100 2.37 10.27 3.46
C ILE A 100 1.33 9.18 3.19
N ALA A 101 1.21 8.74 1.92
CA ALA A 101 0.27 7.71 1.51
C ALA A 101 0.42 6.43 2.35
N VAL A 102 1.65 5.95 2.53
CA VAL A 102 1.94 4.73 3.28
C VAL A 102 1.72 4.91 4.78
N VAL A 103 2.09 6.05 5.37
CA VAL A 103 1.83 6.31 6.80
C VAL A 103 0.34 6.34 7.10
N VAL A 104 -0.45 7.06 6.30
CA VAL A 104 -1.91 7.10 6.43
C VAL A 104 -2.51 5.71 6.24
N SER A 105 -2.04 4.96 5.25
CA SER A 105 -2.53 3.61 4.95
C SER A 105 -2.16 2.59 6.00
N GLY A 106 -0.95 2.67 6.57
CA GLY A 106 -0.52 1.86 7.70
C GLY A 106 -1.37 2.14 8.94
N ARG A 107 -1.68 3.42 9.18
CA ARG A 107 -2.57 3.84 10.28
C ARG A 107 -3.99 3.30 10.15
N ASN A 108 -4.51 3.26 8.92
CA ASN A 108 -5.85 2.76 8.61
C ASN A 108 -5.88 1.24 8.34
N HIS A 109 -4.74 0.54 8.44
CA HIS A 109 -4.62 -0.89 8.14
C HIS A 109 -5.12 -1.27 6.73
N CYS A 110 -4.91 -0.39 5.75
CA CYS A 110 -5.39 -0.61 4.39
C CYS A 110 -4.43 -1.52 3.61
N TYR A 111 -4.80 -2.80 3.44
CA TYR A 111 -4.00 -3.80 2.74
C TYR A 111 -3.62 -3.37 1.30
N TYR A 112 -4.60 -2.91 0.51
CA TYR A 112 -4.37 -2.45 -0.86
C TYR A 112 -3.31 -1.34 -0.90
N CYS A 113 -3.56 -0.27 -0.14
CA CYS A 113 -2.76 0.94 -0.24
C CYS A 113 -1.36 0.74 0.34
N VAL A 114 -1.21 0.01 1.46
CA VAL A 114 0.12 -0.33 2.01
C VAL A 114 0.93 -1.15 1.01
N THR A 115 0.30 -2.08 0.29
CA THR A 115 0.98 -2.91 -0.70
C THR A 115 1.44 -2.09 -1.90
N ALA A 116 0.53 -1.34 -2.53
CA ALA A 116 0.82 -0.57 -3.74
C ALA A 116 1.76 0.61 -3.49
N HIS A 117 1.45 1.45 -2.50
CA HIS A 117 2.25 2.65 -2.20
C HIS A 117 3.53 2.30 -1.45
N GLY A 118 3.56 1.18 -0.71
CA GLY A 118 4.81 0.64 -0.16
C GLY A 118 5.81 0.28 -1.26
N ALA A 119 5.34 -0.34 -2.36
CA ALA A 119 6.19 -0.58 -3.54
C ALA A 119 6.69 0.72 -4.17
N ALA A 120 5.85 1.76 -4.26
CA ALA A 120 6.25 3.07 -4.76
C ALA A 120 7.29 3.76 -3.87
N VAL A 121 7.16 3.67 -2.54
CA VAL A 121 8.18 4.16 -1.60
C VAL A 121 9.51 3.47 -1.84
N ARG A 122 9.53 2.13 -1.90
CA ARG A 122 10.76 1.36 -2.17
C ARG A 122 11.40 1.75 -3.52
N GLN A 123 10.56 1.93 -4.54
CA GLN A 123 11.02 2.34 -5.88
C GLN A 123 11.67 3.73 -5.86
N TYR A 124 10.99 4.73 -5.30
CA TYR A 124 11.47 6.11 -5.35
C TYR A 124 12.63 6.39 -4.40
N SER A 125 12.71 5.67 -3.28
CA SER A 125 13.82 5.81 -2.34
C SER A 125 15.07 5.02 -2.77
N GLY A 126 14.90 3.94 -3.53
CA GLY A 126 15.95 2.94 -3.76
C GLY A 126 16.31 2.15 -2.49
N ASP A 127 15.48 2.23 -1.44
CA ASP A 127 15.65 1.56 -0.15
C ASP A 127 14.45 0.66 0.10
N SER A 128 14.67 -0.66 0.03
CA SER A 128 13.61 -1.64 0.23
C SER A 128 13.07 -1.70 1.66
N ILE A 129 13.81 -1.18 2.65
CA ILE A 129 13.39 -1.18 4.05
C ILE A 129 12.44 -0.02 4.36
N LEU A 130 12.57 1.11 3.63
CA LEU A 130 11.82 2.33 3.95
C LEU A 130 10.31 2.14 3.83
N GLY A 131 9.82 1.38 2.84
CA GLY A 131 8.40 1.09 2.66
C GLY A 131 7.78 0.43 3.89
N GLU A 132 8.47 -0.56 4.43
CA GLU A 132 8.08 -1.33 5.61
C GLU A 132 8.09 -0.46 6.86
N LEU A 133 9.11 0.40 7.02
CA LEU A 133 9.15 1.37 8.10
C LEU A 133 7.95 2.33 8.03
N MET A 134 7.64 2.88 6.85
CA MET A 134 6.49 3.77 6.70
C MET A 134 5.17 3.07 7.04
N ALA A 135 5.02 1.81 6.62
CA ALA A 135 3.79 1.03 6.78
C ALA A 135 3.54 0.58 8.22
N VAL A 136 4.60 0.17 8.93
CA VAL A 136 4.49 -0.43 10.26
C VAL A 136 4.70 0.61 11.37
N ASN A 137 5.78 1.37 11.29
CA ASN A 137 6.12 2.38 12.29
C ASN A 137 7.13 3.39 11.75
N TYR A 138 6.66 4.45 11.10
CA TYR A 138 7.53 5.47 10.50
C TYR A 138 8.45 6.17 11.52
N ARG A 139 8.12 6.11 12.82
CA ARG A 139 8.91 6.69 13.90
C ARG A 139 10.24 5.93 14.12
N ALA A 140 10.34 4.69 13.65
CA ALA A 140 11.58 3.92 13.68
C ALA A 140 12.54 4.28 12.53
N ALA A 141 12.08 5.02 11.51
CA ALA A 141 12.92 5.48 10.43
C ALA A 141 13.80 6.67 10.86
N LYS A 142 15.05 6.69 10.37
CA LYS A 142 15.97 7.82 10.56
C LYS A 142 15.63 8.93 9.57
N LEU A 143 14.67 9.77 9.93
CA LEU A 143 14.14 10.85 9.08
C LEU A 143 14.73 12.21 9.45
N SER A 144 14.78 13.11 8.47
CA SER A 144 15.04 14.54 8.72
C SER A 144 13.90 15.15 9.54
N GLN A 145 14.16 16.30 10.17
CA GLN A 145 13.11 17.06 10.88
C GLN A 145 11.95 17.42 9.95
N ARG A 146 12.25 17.78 8.69
CA ARG A 146 11.24 18.06 7.65
C ARG A 146 10.33 16.87 7.39
N HIS A 147 10.90 15.71 7.08
CA HIS A 147 10.11 14.51 6.82
C HIS A 147 9.32 14.08 8.06
N ARG A 148 9.91 14.19 9.25
CA ARG A 148 9.23 13.81 10.49
C ARG A 148 8.02 14.70 10.78
N ALA A 149 8.15 16.02 10.64
CA ALA A 149 7.05 16.96 10.86
C ALA A 149 5.88 16.72 9.90
N MET A 150 6.18 16.46 8.62
CA MET A 150 5.20 16.12 7.60
C MET A 150 4.40 14.86 7.96
N LEU A 151 5.09 13.78 8.35
CA LEU A 151 4.44 12.51 8.67
C LEU A 151 3.68 12.56 10.01
N ASP A 152 4.20 13.28 11.01
CA ASP A 152 3.51 13.50 12.28
C ASP A 152 2.19 14.26 12.06
N PHE A 153 2.19 15.29 11.19
CA PHE A 153 0.96 16.01 10.81
C PHE A 153 -0.03 15.08 10.10
N ALA A 154 0.42 14.28 9.13
CA ALA A 154 -0.44 13.34 8.41
C ALA A 154 -1.04 12.24 9.31
N ASP A 155 -0.26 11.69 10.25
CA ASP A 155 -0.74 10.72 11.25
C ASP A 155 -1.76 11.36 12.19
N LYS A 156 -1.52 12.59 12.68
CA LYS A 156 -2.47 13.33 13.54
C LYS A 156 -3.76 13.63 12.78
N LEU A 157 -3.69 14.16 11.56
CA LEU A 157 -4.85 14.45 10.73
C LEU A 157 -5.68 13.20 10.43
N THR A 158 -5.05 12.03 10.37
CA THR A 158 -5.74 10.73 10.19
C THR A 158 -6.44 10.26 11.46
N ARG A 159 -5.81 10.44 12.62
CA ARG A 159 -6.32 9.97 13.92
C ARG A 159 -7.41 10.85 14.53
N GLU A 160 -7.16 12.15 14.50
CA GLU A 160 -7.89 13.14 15.29
C GLU A 160 -7.98 14.48 14.53
N PRO A 161 -8.59 14.49 13.33
CA PRO A 161 -8.65 15.69 12.50
C PRO A 161 -9.33 16.88 13.20
N TRP A 162 -10.25 16.63 14.14
CA TRP A 162 -10.93 17.67 14.92
C TRP A 162 -10.01 18.39 15.92
N ALA A 163 -8.82 17.83 16.19
CA ALA A 163 -7.83 18.39 17.11
C ALA A 163 -6.68 19.11 16.38
N ILE A 164 -6.79 19.28 15.05
CA ILE A 164 -5.82 20.05 14.28
C ILE A 164 -6.01 21.55 14.55
N ASP A 165 -4.94 22.23 14.96
CA ASP A 165 -4.95 23.66 15.29
C ASP A 165 -3.71 24.39 14.75
N GLU A 166 -3.51 25.65 15.16
CA GLU A 166 -2.43 26.50 14.63
C GLU A 166 -1.02 25.99 14.99
N PRO A 167 -0.74 25.54 16.22
CA PRO A 167 0.51 24.85 16.56
C PRO A 167 0.95 23.74 15.59
N ASP A 168 0.02 22.97 15.03
CA ASP A 168 0.35 21.93 14.04
C ASP A 168 0.86 22.54 12.73
N ARG A 169 0.22 23.61 12.26
CA ARG A 169 0.63 24.33 11.05
C ARG A 169 1.94 25.07 11.25
N GLU A 170 2.13 25.70 12.41
CA GLU A 170 3.40 26.33 12.78
C GLU A 170 4.56 25.33 12.84
N SER A 171 4.31 24.11 13.30
CA SER A 171 5.34 23.06 13.30
C SER A 171 5.78 22.69 11.87
N LEU A 172 4.88 22.71 10.90
CA LEU A 172 5.22 22.53 9.49
C LEU A 172 6.00 23.73 8.92
N ARG A 173 5.58 24.96 9.23
CA ARG A 173 6.29 26.18 8.82
C ARG A 173 7.72 26.20 9.37
N ALA A 174 7.88 25.87 10.65
CA ALA A 174 9.19 25.75 11.30
C ALA A 174 10.09 24.68 10.65
N ALA A 175 9.48 23.65 10.04
CA ALA A 175 10.18 22.62 9.27
C ALA A 175 10.43 23.01 7.79
N GLY A 176 10.10 24.25 7.40
CA GLY A 176 10.36 24.81 6.08
C GLY A 176 9.29 24.50 5.03
N PHE A 177 8.08 24.12 5.42
CA PHE A 177 6.96 23.99 4.49
C PHE A 177 6.27 25.34 4.26
N SER A 178 5.99 25.65 3.00
CA SER A 178 5.17 26.82 2.63
C SER A 178 3.68 26.54 2.85
N GLU A 179 2.84 27.58 2.82
CA GLU A 179 1.36 27.41 2.88
C GLU A 179 0.85 26.43 1.81
N ARG A 180 1.44 26.49 0.61
CA ARG A 180 1.08 25.59 -0.48
C ARG A 180 1.48 24.15 -0.17
N ASP A 181 2.65 23.93 0.44
CA ASP A 181 3.07 22.59 0.83
C ASP A 181 2.18 22.03 1.94
N ILE A 182 1.78 22.86 2.91
CA ILE A 182 0.86 22.46 3.99
C ILE A 182 -0.49 22.00 3.41
N TRP A 183 -1.00 22.72 2.40
CA TRP A 183 -2.18 22.28 1.64
C TRP A 183 -1.94 20.93 0.98
N ASP A 184 -0.83 20.76 0.25
CA ASP A 184 -0.53 19.53 -0.47
C ASP A 184 -0.37 18.33 0.50
N ILE A 185 0.25 18.51 1.68
CA ILE A 185 0.34 17.49 2.73
C ILE A 185 -1.05 17.07 3.21
N GLY A 186 -1.90 18.04 3.54
CA GLY A 186 -3.27 17.80 3.99
C GLY A 186 -4.13 17.13 2.91
N ALA A 187 -3.98 17.55 1.65
CA ALA A 187 -4.70 17.00 0.51
C ALA A 187 -4.29 15.53 0.25
N VAL A 188 -2.99 15.21 0.26
CA VAL A 188 -2.51 13.81 0.13
C VAL A 188 -3.04 12.97 1.29
N ALA A 189 -2.91 13.43 2.52
CA ALA A 189 -3.40 12.68 3.69
C ALA A 189 -4.92 12.47 3.66
N GLY A 190 -5.69 13.48 3.25
CA GLY A 190 -7.15 13.40 3.09
C GLY A 190 -7.56 12.44 1.96
N PHE A 191 -6.88 12.50 0.82
CA PHE A 191 -7.12 11.60 -0.31
C PHE A 191 -6.87 10.14 0.05
N PHE A 192 -5.80 9.85 0.79
CA PHE A 192 -5.54 8.49 1.25
C PHE A 192 -6.49 8.05 2.36
N ASN A 193 -6.97 8.95 3.22
CA ASN A 193 -8.05 8.65 4.13
C ASN A 193 -9.34 8.23 3.39
N MET A 194 -9.70 8.90 2.29
CA MET A 194 -10.80 8.48 1.42
C MET A 194 -10.50 7.14 0.73
N SER A 195 -9.34 7.02 0.09
CA SER A 195 -8.95 5.85 -0.70
C SER A 195 -8.86 4.58 0.15
N ASN A 196 -8.34 4.69 1.39
CA ASN A 196 -8.30 3.59 2.33
C ASN A 196 -9.71 3.11 2.71
N ARG A 197 -10.64 4.04 2.99
CA ARG A 197 -12.03 3.69 3.30
C ARG A 197 -12.70 2.99 2.12
N MET A 198 -12.49 3.47 0.90
CA MET A 198 -13.01 2.83 -0.30
C MET A 198 -12.43 1.44 -0.51
N ALA A 199 -11.11 1.28 -0.42
CA ALA A 199 -10.44 0.00 -0.58
C ALA A 199 -10.91 -1.02 0.47
N SER A 200 -10.96 -0.63 1.75
CA SER A 200 -11.42 -1.50 2.83
C SER A 200 -12.91 -1.85 2.72
N ALA A 201 -13.76 -0.92 2.29
CA ALA A 201 -15.20 -1.16 2.18
C ALA A 201 -15.55 -2.23 1.14
N VAL A 202 -14.75 -2.35 0.07
CA VAL A 202 -14.99 -3.29 -1.02
C VAL A 202 -14.04 -4.49 -1.02
N ASP A 203 -13.20 -4.63 0.01
CA ASP A 203 -12.10 -5.61 0.05
C ASP A 203 -11.26 -5.60 -1.23
N MET A 204 -10.81 -4.40 -1.62
CA MET A 204 -10.03 -4.20 -2.83
C MET A 204 -8.67 -4.90 -2.72
N ARG A 205 -8.34 -5.72 -3.71
CA ARG A 205 -7.10 -6.51 -3.74
C ARG A 205 -6.02 -5.82 -4.56
N PRO A 206 -4.81 -5.60 -4.00
CA PRO A 206 -3.69 -5.08 -4.78
C PRO A 206 -3.25 -6.12 -5.80
N ASN A 207 -2.63 -5.65 -6.89
CA ASN A 207 -2.02 -6.54 -7.87
C ASN A 207 -0.90 -7.38 -7.21
N PRO A 208 -0.83 -8.71 -7.43
CA PRO A 208 0.18 -9.57 -6.82
C PRO A 208 1.63 -9.14 -7.09
N GLU A 209 1.87 -8.53 -8.24
CA GLU A 209 3.16 -8.04 -8.70
C GLU A 209 3.82 -7.09 -7.69
N TYR A 210 3.02 -6.27 -6.99
CA TYR A 210 3.54 -5.32 -5.99
C TYR A 210 4.27 -6.00 -4.82
N HIS A 211 3.95 -7.25 -4.49
CA HIS A 211 4.56 -7.94 -3.35
C HIS A 211 6.06 -8.22 -3.56
N GLY A 212 6.46 -8.53 -4.78
CA GLY A 212 7.85 -8.86 -5.16
C GLY A 212 8.65 -7.69 -5.70
N GLN A 213 8.03 -6.56 -6.01
CA GLN A 213 8.70 -5.40 -6.59
C GLN A 213 9.60 -4.66 -5.59
N PHE A 214 10.80 -4.28 -6.04
CA PHE A 214 11.75 -3.42 -5.33
C PHE A 214 12.11 -3.93 -3.92
N ARG A 215 12.34 -5.25 -3.76
CA ARG A 215 12.76 -5.89 -2.51
C ARG A 215 14.27 -6.02 -2.40
#